data_AF-A0A380L3S3-F1
#
_entry.id   AF-A0A380L3S3-F1
#
_cell.length_a   1.000
_cell.length_b   1.000
_cell.length_c   1.000
_cell.angle_alpha   90.00
_cell.angle_beta   90.00
_cell.angle_gamma   90.00
#
_symmetry.space_group_name_H-M   'P 1'
#
loop_
_entity.id
_entity.type
_entity.pdbx_description
1 polymer ?
#
loop_
_entity_poly.entity_id
_entity_poly.type
_entity_poly.pdbx_seq_one_letter_code
_entity_poly.pdbx_strand_id
1 'polypeptide(L)'
;MVTKKQHYYPRTLLKHFANNDNKLYVYNHKANKEQYVHYENICYQNYTYEEIDTKGQRKTDNILEEKLSHYEGKISKVVSKILDTEIDKISISDEEIKIVWTYLFLQEIRTNSGRVRIITNFENNFSKPRKSPIELNEIENHKEKIQKFNKIFKEKNNLEDLLKYFKKPNSMHFHIAIGDGFITSDNPVISTFGPQNKPNGFQIIFPISPNFCLEFQNDDINSSNNLLVQMTLDKIQYVNKATINTANYYIISTNKFDITQQSYIYNRFNNKNWEMPYPHSNN
;
A
#
# COMPACT_ATOMS: atom_id res chain seq x y z
N MET A 1 -15.62 -10.42 20.74
CA MET A 1 -16.57 -10.20 19.64
C MET A 1 -15.82 -10.48 18.34
N VAL A 2 -16.42 -11.20 17.40
CA VAL A 2 -15.72 -11.58 16.15
C VAL A 2 -15.85 -10.45 15.12
N THR A 3 -14.72 -9.93 14.64
CA THR A 3 -14.64 -8.89 13.62
C THR A 3 -14.99 -9.47 12.26
N LYS A 4 -16.14 -9.02 11.71
CA LYS A 4 -16.60 -9.42 10.37
C LYS A 4 -16.09 -8.48 9.29
N LYS A 5 -16.15 -7.18 9.53
CA LYS A 5 -15.70 -6.13 8.61
C LYS A 5 -14.20 -5.92 8.80
N GLN A 6 -13.38 -6.54 7.94
CA GLN A 6 -11.93 -6.56 8.07
C GLN A 6 -11.30 -5.67 7.00
N HIS A 7 -10.54 -4.66 7.42
CA HIS A 7 -9.89 -3.70 6.53
C HIS A 7 -8.53 -4.22 6.08
N TYR A 8 -8.26 -4.15 4.77
CA TYR A 8 -6.93 -4.48 4.23
C TYR A 8 -6.03 -3.27 4.03
N TYR A 9 -6.61 -2.06 4.01
CA TYR A 9 -5.90 -0.83 4.33
C TYR A 9 -6.50 -0.28 5.65
N PRO A 10 -5.73 -0.26 6.75
CA PRO A 10 -6.26 0.05 8.07
C PRO A 10 -6.91 1.42 8.22
N ARG A 11 -8.03 1.45 8.95
CA ARG A 11 -8.77 2.67 9.29
C ARG A 11 -7.93 3.70 10.03
N THR A 12 -7.00 3.24 10.86
CA THR A 12 -6.08 4.09 11.63
C THR A 12 -5.16 4.92 10.73
N LEU A 13 -4.94 4.50 9.49
CA LEU A 13 -4.14 5.23 8.51
C LEU A 13 -5.04 5.99 7.52
N LEU A 14 -6.10 5.36 7.02
CA LEU A 14 -7.07 5.97 6.10
C LEU A 14 -7.67 7.28 6.63
N LYS A 15 -7.90 7.38 7.95
CA LYS A 15 -8.46 8.59 8.58
C LYS A 15 -7.64 9.85 8.30
N HIS A 16 -6.34 9.73 8.04
CA HIS A 16 -5.45 10.87 7.81
C HIS A 16 -5.60 11.47 6.39
N PHE A 17 -6.39 10.84 5.53
CA PHE A 17 -6.85 11.39 4.26
C PHE A 17 -8.30 11.89 4.33
N ALA A 18 -9.00 11.66 5.44
CA ALA A 18 -10.35 12.16 5.61
C ALA A 18 -10.32 13.65 6.01
N ASN A 19 -11.35 14.39 5.60
CA ASN A 19 -11.57 15.75 6.07
C ASN A 19 -12.34 15.76 7.41
N ASN A 20 -12.73 16.97 7.84
CA ASN A 20 -13.42 17.19 9.12
C ASN A 20 -14.76 16.44 9.27
N ASP A 21 -15.39 16.02 8.16
CA ASP A 21 -16.61 15.20 8.18
C ASP A 21 -16.33 13.69 8.24
N ASN A 22 -15.07 13.29 8.45
CA ASN A 22 -14.57 11.92 8.31
C ASN A 22 -14.82 11.32 6.91
N LYS A 23 -14.90 12.17 5.90
CA LYS A 23 -15.14 11.79 4.50
C LYS A 23 -13.94 12.10 3.62
N LEU A 24 -13.88 11.39 2.50
CA LEU A 24 -12.82 11.53 1.49
C LEU A 24 -13.41 11.31 0.10
N TYR A 25 -12.70 11.79 -0.92
CA TYR A 25 -13.02 11.55 -2.31
C TYR A 25 -12.38 10.26 -2.79
N VAL A 26 -13.17 9.45 -3.49
CA VAL A 26 -12.76 8.13 -3.97
C VAL A 26 -13.15 7.96 -5.40
N TYR A 27 -12.21 7.59 -6.26
CA TYR A 27 -12.55 6.97 -7.53
C TYR A 27 -12.69 5.46 -7.31
N ASN A 28 -13.89 4.93 -7.53
CA ASN A 28 -14.20 3.51 -7.44
C ASN A 28 -14.07 2.89 -8.83
N HIS A 29 -13.01 2.12 -9.05
CA HIS A 29 -12.73 1.51 -10.34
C HIS A 29 -13.87 0.58 -10.79
N LYS A 30 -14.41 -0.25 -9.88
CA LYS A 30 -15.49 -1.18 -10.20
C LYS A 30 -16.79 -0.49 -10.60
N ALA A 31 -17.09 0.64 -9.95
CA ALA A 31 -18.28 1.42 -10.26
C ALA A 31 -18.04 2.48 -11.35
N ASN A 32 -16.79 2.62 -11.82
CA ASN A 32 -16.33 3.64 -12.76
C ASN A 32 -16.83 5.05 -12.42
N LYS A 33 -16.72 5.46 -11.16
CA LYS A 33 -17.22 6.77 -10.71
C LYS A 33 -16.49 7.31 -9.49
N GLU A 34 -16.48 8.63 -9.38
CA GLU A 34 -16.10 9.33 -8.16
C GLU A 34 -17.23 9.34 -7.12
N GLN A 35 -16.86 9.22 -5.86
CA GLN A 35 -17.76 9.19 -4.71
C GLN A 35 -17.15 9.98 -3.56
N TYR A 36 -18.01 10.57 -2.71
CA TYR A 36 -17.60 11.21 -1.47
C TYR A 36 -18.18 10.41 -0.30
N VAL A 37 -17.31 9.67 0.39
CA VAL A 37 -17.70 8.60 1.30
C VAL A 37 -16.93 8.67 2.62
N HIS A 38 -17.52 8.10 3.67
CA HIS A 38 -16.84 7.95 4.96
C HIS A 38 -15.64 7.00 4.81
N TYR A 39 -14.49 7.34 5.41
CA TYR A 39 -13.25 6.56 5.22
C TYR A 39 -13.37 5.10 5.66
N GLU A 40 -14.24 4.80 6.64
CA GLU A 40 -14.47 3.43 7.12
C GLU A 40 -15.25 2.54 6.13
N ASN A 41 -15.84 3.12 5.08
CA ASN A 41 -16.68 2.40 4.12
C ASN A 41 -15.93 1.97 2.85
N ILE A 42 -14.61 2.10 2.84
CA ILE A 42 -13.74 1.62 1.76
C ILE A 42 -12.65 0.70 2.31
N CYS A 43 -11.91 0.07 1.40
CA CYS A 43 -10.74 -0.79 1.70
C CYS A 43 -10.99 -1.91 2.73
N TYR A 44 -12.21 -2.46 2.74
CA TYR A 44 -12.58 -3.61 3.56
C TYR A 44 -13.28 -4.66 2.72
N GLN A 45 -13.29 -5.89 3.23
CA GLN A 45 -14.24 -6.92 2.82
C GLN A 45 -14.77 -7.59 4.09
N ASN A 46 -15.96 -8.18 3.98
CA ASN A 46 -16.44 -9.04 5.05
C ASN A 46 -15.62 -10.33 5.01
N TYR A 47 -15.00 -10.66 6.14
CA TYR A 47 -14.22 -11.88 6.33
C TYR A 47 -13.00 -11.98 5.40
N THR A 48 -12.37 -10.84 5.09
CA THR A 48 -11.16 -10.70 4.25
C THR A 48 -10.09 -11.76 4.51
N TYR A 49 -9.86 -12.09 5.79
CA TYR A 49 -8.78 -12.96 6.24
C TYR A 49 -9.23 -14.34 6.67
N GLU A 50 -10.51 -14.65 6.50
CA GLU A 50 -11.05 -15.94 6.90
C GLU A 50 -10.94 -16.98 5.80
N GLU A 51 -10.95 -18.24 6.22
CA GLU A 51 -10.89 -19.39 5.32
C GLU A 51 -12.30 -19.88 5.00
N ILE A 52 -12.47 -20.34 3.76
CA ILE A 52 -13.61 -21.12 3.33
C ILE A 52 -13.17 -22.58 3.23
N ASP A 53 -13.82 -23.47 3.97
CA ASP A 53 -13.51 -24.89 3.95
C ASP A 53 -13.96 -25.58 2.65
N THR A 54 -13.64 -26.87 2.50
CA THR A 54 -13.98 -27.66 1.30
C THR A 54 -15.48 -27.85 1.09
N LYS A 55 -16.31 -27.57 2.10
CA LYS A 55 -17.77 -27.61 2.04
C LYS A 55 -18.38 -26.22 1.82
N GLY A 56 -17.56 -25.19 1.61
CA GLY A 56 -18.00 -23.81 1.45
C GLY A 56 -18.35 -23.11 2.77
N GLN A 57 -18.08 -23.72 3.92
CA GLN A 57 -18.35 -23.11 5.22
C GLN A 57 -17.19 -22.22 5.66
N ARG A 58 -17.52 -21.06 6.21
CA ARG A 58 -16.54 -20.09 6.68
C ARG A 58 -16.16 -20.35 8.12
N LYS A 59 -14.89 -20.63 8.37
CA LYS A 59 -14.33 -20.62 9.72
C LYS A 59 -13.88 -19.20 10.06
N THR A 60 -14.58 -18.55 10.99
CA THR A 60 -14.24 -17.19 11.43
C THR A 60 -13.50 -17.26 12.75
N ASP A 61 -12.18 -17.15 12.71
CA ASP A 61 -11.30 -17.23 13.89
C ASP A 61 -10.54 -15.93 14.18
N ASN A 62 -10.51 -14.98 13.24
CA ASN A 62 -9.82 -13.69 13.35
C ASN A 62 -8.31 -13.78 13.64
N ILE A 63 -7.67 -14.94 13.49
CA ILE A 63 -6.25 -15.12 13.83
C ILE A 63 -5.37 -14.14 13.05
N LEU A 64 -5.60 -14.02 11.74
CA LEU A 64 -4.86 -13.07 10.91
C LEU A 64 -5.22 -11.61 11.21
N GLU A 65 -6.48 -11.30 11.47
CA GLU A 65 -6.90 -9.96 11.87
C GLU A 65 -6.19 -9.51 13.14
N GLU A 66 -6.12 -10.38 14.15
CA GLU A 66 -5.42 -10.12 15.42
C GLU A 66 -3.92 -9.90 15.18
N LYS A 67 -3.27 -10.78 14.41
CA LYS A 67 -1.84 -10.62 14.05
C LYS A 67 -1.58 -9.30 13.33
N LEU A 68 -2.40 -8.95 12.34
CA LEU A 68 -2.26 -7.71 11.57
C LEU A 68 -2.45 -6.48 12.47
N SER A 69 -3.47 -6.50 13.34
CA SER A 69 -3.78 -5.40 14.27
C SER A 69 -2.62 -5.03 15.20
N HIS A 70 -1.78 -6.00 15.58
CA HIS A 70 -0.58 -5.76 16.38
C HIS A 70 0.43 -4.86 15.65
N TYR A 71 0.68 -5.11 14.36
CA TYR A 71 1.57 -4.28 13.55
C TYR A 71 0.93 -2.92 13.22
N GLU A 72 -0.38 -2.89 12.99
CA GLU A 72 -1.14 -1.64 12.81
C GLU A 72 -1.02 -0.72 14.01
N GLY A 73 -1.13 -1.26 15.23
CA GLY A 73 -0.98 -0.50 16.46
C GLY A 73 0.43 0.11 16.61
N LYS A 74 1.47 -0.57 16.11
CA LYS A 74 2.85 -0.04 16.12
C LYS A 74 3.03 1.10 15.12
N ILE A 75 2.66 0.89 13.85
CA ILE A 75 2.81 1.93 12.82
C ILE A 75 1.93 3.15 13.13
N SER A 76 0.73 2.96 13.68
CA SER A 76 -0.18 4.06 14.00
C SER A 76 0.46 5.02 15.00
N LYS A 77 1.28 4.53 15.95
CA LYS A 77 2.00 5.39 16.90
C LYS A 77 3.09 6.20 16.20
N VAL A 78 3.83 5.59 15.28
CA VAL A 78 4.87 6.29 14.50
C VAL A 78 4.24 7.36 13.61
N VAL A 79 3.16 7.02 12.91
CA VAL A 79 2.44 7.98 12.04
C VAL A 79 1.83 9.12 12.84
N SER A 80 1.16 8.84 13.96
CA SER A 80 0.65 9.91 14.85
C SER A 80 1.77 10.82 15.33
N LYS A 81 2.91 10.25 15.78
CA LYS A 81 4.07 11.05 16.16
C LYS A 81 4.52 12.00 15.04
N ILE A 82 4.59 11.53 13.79
CA ILE A 82 4.99 12.37 12.64
C ILE A 82 3.95 13.47 12.38
N LEU A 83 2.66 13.14 12.38
CA LEU A 83 1.60 14.07 12.01
C LEU A 83 1.26 15.09 13.10
N ASP A 84 1.47 14.74 14.38
CA ASP A 84 1.13 15.57 15.53
C ASP A 84 2.33 16.43 16.01
N THR A 85 3.50 16.31 15.38
CA THR A 85 4.73 17.06 15.74
C THR A 85 5.00 18.16 14.73
N GLU A 86 5.42 19.34 15.21
CA GLU A 86 5.90 20.42 14.34
C GLU A 86 7.08 19.94 13.47
N ILE A 87 7.09 20.31 12.19
CA ILE A 87 7.96 19.73 11.16
C ILE A 87 9.44 19.74 11.59
N ASP A 88 9.93 20.84 12.12
CA ASP A 88 11.32 21.04 12.56
C ASP A 88 11.72 20.21 13.80
N LYS A 89 10.73 19.66 14.52
CA LYS A 89 10.92 18.84 15.73
C LYS A 89 10.71 17.35 15.49
N ILE A 90 10.33 16.95 14.27
CA ILE A 90 10.14 15.54 13.93
C ILE A 90 11.47 14.80 14.08
N SER A 91 11.45 13.74 14.89
CA SER A 91 12.57 12.82 15.06
C SER A 91 12.08 11.39 15.01
N ILE A 92 12.88 10.49 14.44
CA ILE A 92 12.56 9.06 14.31
C ILE A 92 13.78 8.25 14.73
N SER A 93 13.55 7.27 15.61
CA SER A 93 14.56 6.32 16.07
C SER A 93 14.72 5.14 15.11
N ASP A 94 15.86 4.45 15.17
CA ASP A 94 16.10 3.24 14.36
C ASP A 94 15.05 2.15 14.59
N GLU A 95 14.50 2.04 15.79
CA GLU A 95 13.43 1.07 16.08
C GLU A 95 12.12 1.48 15.38
N GLU A 96 11.79 2.77 15.36
CA GLU A 96 10.65 3.28 14.60
C GLU A 96 10.84 3.07 13.08
N ILE A 97 12.05 3.26 12.55
CA ILE A 97 12.37 2.96 11.15
C ILE A 97 12.15 1.47 10.84
N LYS A 98 12.56 0.56 11.74
CA LYS A 98 12.30 -0.88 11.58
C LYS A 98 10.80 -1.19 11.61
N ILE A 99 10.04 -0.55 12.50
CA ILE A 99 8.57 -0.67 12.54
C ILE A 99 7.97 -0.27 11.21
N VAL A 100 8.38 0.88 10.66
CA VAL A 100 7.90 1.36 9.35
C VAL A 100 8.24 0.33 8.26
N TRP A 101 9.51 -0.07 8.15
CA TRP A 101 9.96 -1.04 7.14
C TRP A 101 9.14 -2.34 7.17
N THR A 102 9.02 -2.96 8.35
CA THR A 102 8.24 -4.19 8.53
C THR A 102 6.77 -3.97 8.16
N TYR A 103 6.19 -2.84 8.55
CA TYR A 103 4.81 -2.55 8.25
C TYR A 103 4.57 -2.31 6.76
N LEU A 104 5.44 -1.60 6.04
CA LEU A 104 5.28 -1.38 4.61
C LEU A 104 5.25 -2.70 3.85
N PHE A 105 6.18 -3.62 4.17
CA PHE A 105 6.17 -4.95 3.56
C PHE A 105 4.88 -5.73 3.90
N LEU A 106 4.44 -5.69 5.17
CA LEU A 106 3.18 -6.32 5.59
C LEU A 106 1.97 -5.75 4.83
N GLN A 107 1.91 -4.43 4.71
CA GLN A 107 0.85 -3.72 3.99
C GLN A 107 0.86 -4.07 2.51
N GLU A 108 2.03 -4.28 1.91
CA GLU A 108 2.19 -4.68 0.51
C GLU A 108 1.75 -6.12 0.22
N ILE A 109 1.85 -7.03 1.20
CA ILE A 109 1.46 -8.44 1.03
C ILE A 109 0.01 -8.74 1.46
N ARG A 110 -0.60 -7.91 2.32
CA ARG A 110 -1.95 -8.17 2.87
C ARG A 110 -3.10 -7.77 1.94
N THR A 111 -2.86 -6.93 0.94
CA THR A 111 -3.89 -6.55 -0.04
C THR A 111 -4.22 -7.72 -0.98
N ASN A 112 -5.29 -7.63 -1.77
CA ASN A 112 -5.63 -8.72 -2.69
C ASN A 112 -4.52 -8.95 -3.73
N SER A 113 -3.98 -7.87 -4.32
CA SER A 113 -2.81 -7.96 -5.20
C SER A 113 -1.60 -8.52 -4.45
N GLY A 114 -1.30 -8.03 -3.25
CA GLY A 114 -0.21 -8.52 -2.42
C GLY A 114 -0.25 -10.03 -2.19
N ARG A 115 -1.42 -10.56 -1.80
CA ARG A 115 -1.65 -11.98 -1.54
C ARG A 115 -1.49 -12.84 -2.78
N VAL A 116 -2.06 -12.40 -3.92
CA VAL A 116 -1.88 -13.10 -5.21
C VAL A 116 -0.40 -13.11 -5.61
N ARG A 117 0.29 -11.97 -5.46
CA ARG A 117 1.69 -11.81 -5.83
C ARG A 117 2.62 -12.69 -5.02
N ILE A 118 2.53 -12.64 -3.69
CA ILE A 118 3.46 -13.37 -2.83
C ILE A 118 3.31 -14.89 -2.98
N ILE A 119 2.08 -15.39 -3.12
CA ILE A 119 1.84 -16.82 -3.37
C ILE A 119 2.35 -17.22 -4.75
N THR A 120 2.15 -16.39 -5.78
CA THR A 120 2.71 -16.65 -7.12
C THR A 120 4.24 -16.67 -7.11
N ASN A 121 4.86 -15.79 -6.33
CA ASN A 121 6.31 -15.75 -6.18
C ASN A 121 6.84 -17.01 -5.49
N PHE A 122 6.19 -17.48 -4.41
CA PHE A 122 6.55 -18.75 -3.78
C PHE A 122 6.40 -19.94 -4.73
N GLU A 123 5.29 -20.02 -5.49
CA GLU A 123 5.05 -21.11 -6.44
C GLU A 123 6.08 -21.15 -7.58
N ASN A 124 6.62 -20.00 -7.98
CA ASN A 124 7.65 -19.89 -9.01
C ASN A 124 9.07 -19.76 -8.45
N ASN A 125 9.30 -20.00 -7.15
CA ASN A 125 10.60 -19.84 -6.49
C ASN A 125 11.26 -18.47 -6.76
N PHE A 126 10.48 -17.40 -6.82
CA PHE A 126 10.93 -16.02 -7.10
C PHE A 126 11.67 -15.85 -8.43
N SER A 127 11.55 -16.80 -9.37
CA SER A 127 12.30 -16.80 -10.63
C SER A 127 11.77 -15.86 -11.71
N LYS A 128 10.54 -15.35 -11.56
CA LYS A 128 9.84 -14.54 -12.57
C LYS A 128 9.44 -13.18 -12.01
N PRO A 129 10.34 -12.18 -11.97
CA PRO A 129 9.98 -10.85 -11.54
C PRO A 129 8.92 -10.27 -12.50
N ARG A 130 7.82 -9.76 -11.94
CA ARG A 130 6.78 -9.07 -12.72
C ARG A 130 7.25 -7.69 -13.10
N LYS A 131 6.95 -7.25 -14.33
CA LYS A 131 7.26 -5.91 -14.85
C LYS A 131 6.11 -4.90 -14.68
N SER A 132 4.96 -5.34 -14.19
CA SER A 132 3.77 -4.51 -13.99
C SER A 132 3.03 -4.90 -12.71
N PRO A 133 2.22 -3.97 -12.14
CA PRO A 133 1.31 -4.27 -11.05
C PRO A 133 0.37 -5.45 -11.36
N ILE A 134 -0.24 -6.01 -10.32
CA ILE A 134 -1.30 -7.01 -10.50
C ILE A 134 -2.59 -6.26 -10.82
N GLU A 135 -3.25 -6.65 -11.92
CA GLU A 135 -4.51 -6.06 -12.33
C GLU A 135 -5.72 -6.68 -11.63
N LEU A 136 -6.85 -5.95 -11.63
CA LEU A 136 -8.08 -6.40 -10.98
C LEU A 136 -8.58 -7.76 -11.54
N ASN A 137 -8.54 -7.96 -12.86
CA ASN A 137 -8.95 -9.23 -13.47
C ASN A 137 -8.05 -10.40 -13.04
N GLU A 138 -6.75 -10.15 -12.82
CA GLU A 138 -5.85 -11.17 -12.31
C GLU A 138 -6.21 -11.57 -10.88
N ILE A 139 -6.60 -10.61 -10.03
CA ILE A 139 -7.09 -10.91 -8.69
C ILE A 139 -8.35 -11.78 -8.73
N GLU A 140 -9.28 -11.45 -9.63
CA GLU A 140 -10.55 -12.17 -9.76
C GLU A 140 -10.35 -13.61 -10.25
N ASN A 141 -9.35 -13.82 -11.11
CA ASN A 141 -8.98 -15.14 -11.64
C ASN A 141 -8.11 -15.98 -10.70
N HIS A 142 -7.60 -15.39 -9.60
CA HIS A 142 -6.67 -16.07 -8.66
C HIS A 142 -7.14 -16.00 -7.20
N LYS A 143 -8.45 -16.09 -6.95
CA LYS A 143 -9.02 -16.05 -5.59
C LYS A 143 -8.54 -17.21 -4.70
N GLU A 144 -8.19 -18.34 -5.31
CA GLU A 144 -7.60 -19.49 -4.63
C GLU A 144 -6.24 -19.15 -4.00
N LYS A 145 -5.44 -18.28 -4.62
CA LYS A 145 -4.17 -17.81 -4.03
C LYS A 145 -4.40 -16.94 -2.80
N ILE A 146 -5.47 -16.15 -2.78
CA ILE A 146 -5.87 -15.37 -1.60
C ILE A 146 -6.23 -16.30 -0.44
N GLN A 147 -6.99 -17.37 -0.71
CA GLN A 147 -7.32 -18.38 0.31
C GLN A 147 -6.07 -19.12 0.81
N LYS A 148 -5.16 -19.50 -0.09
CA LYS A 148 -3.88 -20.12 0.24
C LYS A 148 -3.01 -19.22 1.13
N PHE A 149 -2.94 -17.92 0.83
CA PHE A 149 -2.28 -16.95 1.69
C PHE A 149 -2.88 -16.96 3.10
N ASN A 150 -4.21 -16.82 3.21
CA ASN A 150 -4.88 -16.77 4.51
C ASN A 150 -4.55 -18.02 5.34
N LYS A 151 -4.65 -19.20 4.73
CA LYS A 151 -4.32 -20.48 5.36
C LYS A 151 -2.89 -20.54 5.87
N ILE A 152 -1.91 -20.23 5.02
CA ILE A 152 -0.48 -20.30 5.38
C ILE A 152 -0.17 -19.37 6.55
N PHE A 153 -0.65 -18.13 6.52
CA PHE A 153 -0.23 -17.11 7.49
C PHE A 153 -1.05 -17.10 8.79
N LYS A 154 -2.18 -17.82 8.82
CA LYS A 154 -2.89 -18.17 10.06
C LYS A 154 -2.10 -19.13 10.92
N GLU A 155 -1.33 -20.04 10.32
CA GLU A 155 -0.49 -20.97 11.08
C GLU A 155 0.48 -20.21 11.99
N LYS A 156 0.81 -20.84 13.12
CA LYS A 156 1.61 -20.23 14.18
C LYS A 156 2.97 -19.80 13.61
N ASN A 157 3.37 -18.55 13.85
CA ASN A 157 4.64 -17.94 13.48
C ASN A 157 4.92 -17.75 11.98
N ASN A 158 4.18 -18.34 11.04
CA ASN A 158 4.51 -18.23 9.61
C ASN A 158 4.60 -16.78 9.11
N LEU A 159 3.70 -15.90 9.55
CA LEU A 159 3.73 -14.48 9.18
C LEU A 159 4.90 -13.77 9.83
N GLU A 160 5.07 -14.00 11.12
CA GLU A 160 6.12 -13.41 11.94
C GLU A 160 7.51 -13.80 11.42
N ASP A 161 7.69 -15.05 11.02
CA ASP A 161 8.93 -15.56 10.46
C ASP A 161 9.19 -14.98 9.07
N LEU A 162 8.18 -14.88 8.20
CA LEU A 162 8.29 -14.15 6.94
C LEU A 162 8.80 -12.73 7.17
N LEU A 163 8.17 -11.99 8.09
CA LEU A 163 8.53 -10.60 8.37
C LEU A 163 9.96 -10.44 8.94
N LYS A 164 10.49 -11.45 9.64
CA LYS A 164 11.90 -11.46 10.10
C LYS A 164 12.90 -11.63 8.96
N TYR A 165 12.51 -12.28 7.85
CA TYR A 165 13.38 -12.44 6.68
C TYR A 165 13.54 -11.12 5.89
N PHE A 166 12.49 -10.29 5.84
CA PHE A 166 12.52 -9.00 5.14
C PHE A 166 13.14 -7.90 6.02
N LYS A 167 14.44 -8.02 6.29
CA LYS A 167 15.21 -6.97 6.96
C LYS A 167 15.50 -5.81 6.01
N LYS A 168 15.49 -4.59 6.54
CA LYS A 168 15.90 -3.39 5.78
C LYS A 168 17.35 -3.54 5.31
N PRO A 169 17.63 -3.48 4.00
CA PRO A 169 19.00 -3.40 3.50
C PRO A 169 19.72 -2.16 4.04
N ASN A 170 21.05 -2.23 4.16
CA ASN A 170 21.84 -1.05 4.53
C ASN A 170 21.74 0.04 3.47
N SER A 171 21.63 -0.35 2.20
CA SER A 171 21.49 0.54 1.04
C SER A 171 20.08 1.13 0.84
N MET A 172 19.23 1.11 1.87
CA MET A 172 17.88 1.70 1.81
C MET A 172 17.75 2.75 2.91
N HIS A 173 17.74 4.02 2.51
CA HIS A 173 17.66 5.17 3.40
C HIS A 173 16.22 5.60 3.64
N PHE A 174 15.88 5.89 4.89
CA PHE A 174 14.54 6.29 5.29
C PHE A 174 14.39 7.81 5.25
N HIS A 175 13.28 8.27 4.68
CA HIS A 175 12.93 9.69 4.60
C HIS A 175 11.45 9.90 4.95
N ILE A 176 11.17 11.09 5.47
CA ILE A 176 9.84 11.67 5.55
C ILE A 176 9.79 12.77 4.49
N ALA A 177 9.11 12.46 3.39
CA ALA A 177 8.86 13.39 2.31
C ALA A 177 7.71 14.33 2.68
N ILE A 178 7.94 15.63 2.54
CA ILE A 178 6.99 16.70 2.85
C ILE A 178 6.49 17.28 1.52
N GLY A 179 5.18 17.39 1.37
CA GLY A 179 4.55 17.89 0.15
C GLY A 179 3.16 18.43 0.40
N ASP A 180 2.42 18.64 -0.68
CA ASP A 180 1.01 19.01 -0.64
C ASP A 180 0.25 18.32 -1.77
N GLY A 181 -0.85 17.67 -1.42
CA GLY A 181 -1.72 16.97 -2.37
C GLY A 181 -1.30 15.54 -2.70
N PHE A 182 -0.63 14.81 -1.80
CA PHE A 182 -0.48 13.36 -1.95
C PHE A 182 -1.84 12.64 -1.93
N ILE A 183 -1.98 11.63 -2.79
CA ILE A 183 -3.12 10.70 -2.78
C ILE A 183 -2.66 9.30 -2.38
N THR A 184 -3.60 8.46 -1.96
CA THR A 184 -3.38 7.05 -1.62
C THR A 184 -4.34 6.14 -2.38
N SER A 185 -4.28 4.82 -2.15
CA SER A 185 -5.14 3.85 -2.82
C SER A 185 -5.45 2.64 -1.94
N ASP A 186 -6.22 1.70 -2.47
CA ASP A 186 -6.43 0.39 -1.86
C ASP A 186 -5.14 -0.48 -1.80
N ASN A 187 -4.10 -0.09 -2.55
CA ASN A 187 -2.73 -0.61 -2.48
C ASN A 187 -1.75 0.53 -2.15
N PRO A 188 -1.71 0.96 -0.89
CA PRO A 188 -1.12 2.25 -0.53
C PRO A 188 0.42 2.26 -0.54
N VAL A 189 1.07 1.08 -0.55
CA VAL A 189 2.52 0.96 -0.67
C VAL A 189 2.90 0.81 -2.13
N ILE A 190 3.73 1.72 -2.61
CA ILE A 190 4.28 1.71 -3.96
C ILE A 190 5.72 1.21 -3.88
N SER A 191 6.03 0.20 -4.68
CA SER A 191 7.39 -0.31 -4.86
C SER A 191 7.78 -0.06 -6.31
N THR A 192 8.79 0.79 -6.53
CA THR A 192 9.24 1.15 -7.87
C THR A 192 10.29 0.15 -8.37
N PHE A 193 10.41 0.09 -9.69
CA PHE A 193 11.45 -0.67 -10.37
C PHE A 193 12.74 0.15 -10.40
N GLY A 194 13.87 -0.52 -10.20
CA GLY A 194 15.17 0.09 -10.47
C GLY A 194 15.43 0.22 -11.99
N PRO A 195 16.58 0.81 -12.38
CA PRO A 195 17.07 0.80 -13.76
C PRO A 195 17.05 -0.59 -14.39
N GLN A 196 17.11 -0.67 -15.72
CA GLN A 196 17.16 -1.94 -16.45
C GLN A 196 18.20 -2.88 -15.80
N ASN A 197 17.76 -4.10 -15.45
CA ASN A 197 18.51 -5.15 -14.73
C ASN A 197 18.59 -5.05 -13.19
N LYS A 198 17.90 -4.11 -12.53
CA LYS A 198 17.74 -4.12 -11.06
C LYS A 198 16.34 -4.58 -10.64
N PRO A 199 16.23 -5.42 -9.59
CA PRO A 199 14.95 -5.92 -9.11
C PRO A 199 14.07 -4.80 -8.52
N ASN A 200 12.78 -5.08 -8.35
CA ASN A 200 11.80 -4.18 -7.74
C ASN A 200 12.19 -3.81 -6.30
N GLY A 201 11.68 -2.68 -5.81
CA GLY A 201 11.93 -2.20 -4.45
C GLY A 201 13.09 -1.22 -4.35
N PHE A 202 13.37 -0.50 -5.43
CA PHE A 202 14.44 0.49 -5.50
C PHE A 202 14.05 1.82 -4.83
N GLN A 203 12.75 2.14 -4.88
CA GLN A 203 12.10 3.11 -4.02
C GLN A 203 10.84 2.47 -3.45
N ILE A 204 10.63 2.60 -2.14
CA ILE A 204 9.37 2.24 -1.48
C ILE A 204 8.73 3.54 -1.01
N ILE A 205 7.47 3.78 -1.38
CA ILE A 205 6.76 5.04 -1.14
C ILE A 205 5.43 4.71 -0.48
N PHE A 206 5.11 5.43 0.59
CA PHE A 206 3.88 5.22 1.37
C PHE A 206 3.30 6.56 1.84
N PRO A 207 2.36 7.14 1.07
CA PRO A 207 1.63 8.33 1.50
C PRO A 207 0.82 8.06 2.77
N ILE A 208 1.08 8.83 3.83
CA ILE A 208 0.39 8.69 5.14
C ILE A 208 -0.62 9.80 5.39
N SER A 209 -0.51 10.91 4.68
CA SER A 209 -1.49 12.01 4.63
C SER A 209 -1.29 12.79 3.33
N PRO A 210 -2.13 13.81 3.03
CA PRO A 210 -1.90 14.70 1.89
C PRO A 210 -0.57 15.46 1.93
N ASN A 211 0.04 15.59 3.11
CA ASN A 211 1.23 16.41 3.30
C ASN A 211 2.51 15.62 3.62
N PHE A 212 2.36 14.35 4.02
CA PHE A 212 3.48 13.51 4.42
C PHE A 212 3.47 12.16 3.70
N CYS A 213 4.66 11.74 3.28
CA CYS A 213 4.91 10.45 2.69
C CYS A 213 6.15 9.81 3.32
N LEU A 214 6.07 8.52 3.65
CA LEU A 214 7.22 7.75 4.12
C LEU A 214 7.92 7.13 2.93
N GLU A 215 9.23 7.27 2.84
CA GLU A 215 10.00 6.72 1.74
C GLU A 215 11.21 5.92 2.22
N PHE A 216 11.48 4.83 1.53
CA PHE A 216 12.80 4.21 1.51
C PHE A 216 13.40 4.35 0.12
N GLN A 217 14.59 4.94 0.03
CA GLN A 217 15.30 5.18 -1.21
C GLN A 217 16.60 4.41 -1.24
N ASN A 218 16.91 3.77 -2.37
CA ASN A 218 18.18 3.10 -2.54
C ASN A 218 19.33 4.09 -2.77
N ASP A 219 20.55 3.76 -2.35
CA ASP A 219 21.78 4.57 -2.59
C ASP A 219 21.99 4.89 -4.07
N ASP A 220 21.52 4.01 -4.95
CA ASP A 220 21.66 4.12 -6.39
C ASP A 220 20.66 5.10 -7.05
N ILE A 221 19.64 5.57 -6.33
CA ILE A 221 18.89 6.79 -6.71
C ILE A 221 19.46 7.96 -5.95
N ASN A 222 19.32 9.18 -6.48
CA ASN A 222 19.78 10.42 -5.85
C ASN A 222 19.09 10.64 -4.49
N SER A 223 19.56 9.90 -3.49
CA SER A 223 18.99 9.76 -2.16
C SER A 223 19.52 10.88 -1.28
N SER A 224 18.63 11.44 -0.48
CA SER A 224 19.02 12.48 0.47
C SER A 224 19.72 11.84 1.67
N ASN A 225 20.59 12.57 2.36
CA ASN A 225 21.03 12.18 3.70
C ASN A 225 20.11 12.75 4.79
N ASN A 226 19.15 13.61 4.43
CA ASN A 226 18.26 14.26 5.38
C ASN A 226 17.07 13.36 5.72
N LEU A 227 16.65 13.38 6.99
CA LEU A 227 15.41 12.73 7.43
C LEU A 227 14.20 13.36 6.76
N LEU A 228 14.13 14.69 6.74
CA LEU A 228 13.05 15.46 6.14
C LEU A 228 13.46 15.91 4.74
N VAL A 229 12.62 15.61 3.74
CA VAL A 229 12.89 15.96 2.35
C VAL A 229 11.68 16.69 1.76
N GLN A 230 11.88 17.96 1.39
CA GLN A 230 10.84 18.73 0.70
C GLN A 230 10.69 18.23 -0.74
N MET A 231 9.47 17.86 -1.13
CA MET A 231 9.18 17.39 -2.48
C MET A 231 8.88 18.56 -3.41
N THR A 232 9.36 18.44 -4.64
CA THR A 232 8.94 19.29 -5.76
C THR A 232 7.56 18.86 -6.25
N LEU A 233 6.87 19.75 -6.96
CA LEU A 233 5.58 19.44 -7.59
C LEU A 233 5.69 18.23 -8.53
N ASP A 234 6.77 18.14 -9.32
CA ASP A 234 6.99 17.01 -10.23
C ASP A 234 7.11 15.67 -9.49
N LYS A 235 7.79 15.67 -8.32
CA LYS A 235 7.92 14.45 -7.53
C LYS A 235 6.59 14.06 -6.87
N ILE A 236 5.78 15.02 -6.43
CA ILE A 236 4.42 14.77 -5.93
C ILE A 236 3.55 14.18 -7.05
N GLN A 237 3.58 14.76 -8.25
CA GLN A 237 2.84 14.23 -9.40
C GLN A 237 3.30 12.80 -9.77
N TYR A 238 4.60 12.54 -9.68
CA TYR A 238 5.16 11.21 -9.88
C TYR A 238 4.60 10.19 -8.87
N VAL A 239 4.62 10.54 -7.57
CA VAL A 239 4.06 9.68 -6.52
C VAL A 239 2.58 9.42 -6.75
N ASN A 240 1.80 10.46 -7.05
CA ASN A 240 0.36 10.34 -7.30
C ASN A 240 0.04 9.47 -8.52
N LYS A 241 0.80 9.59 -9.61
CA LYS A 241 0.68 8.71 -10.79
C LYS A 241 1.02 7.26 -10.44
N ALA A 242 2.07 7.03 -9.66
CA ALA A 242 2.42 5.70 -9.18
C ALA A 242 1.32 5.10 -8.28
N THR A 243 0.72 5.89 -7.38
CA THR A 243 -0.45 5.51 -6.58
C THR A 243 -1.62 5.05 -7.46
N ILE A 244 -1.92 5.80 -8.52
CA ILE A 244 -3.00 5.46 -9.46
C ILE A 244 -2.70 4.15 -10.19
N ASN A 245 -1.44 3.94 -10.60
CA ASN A 245 -1.03 2.77 -11.35
C ASN A 245 -1.20 1.46 -10.57
N THR A 246 -0.93 1.49 -9.27
CA THR A 246 -1.01 0.31 -8.39
C THR A 246 -2.40 0.05 -7.83
N ALA A 247 -3.35 0.98 -7.94
CA ALA A 247 -4.71 0.83 -7.41
C ALA A 247 -5.48 -0.31 -8.13
N ASN A 248 -6.26 -1.09 -7.37
CA ASN A 248 -7.15 -2.11 -7.94
C ASN A 248 -8.63 -1.79 -7.77
N TYR A 249 -9.01 -1.13 -6.68
CA TYR A 249 -10.41 -0.84 -6.37
C TYR A 249 -10.67 0.65 -6.18
N TYR A 250 -9.77 1.33 -5.47
CA TYR A 250 -9.99 2.67 -4.96
C TYR A 250 -8.76 3.54 -5.12
N ILE A 251 -8.93 4.73 -5.67
CA ILE A 251 -8.00 5.84 -5.51
C ILE A 251 -8.62 6.83 -4.55
N ILE A 252 -7.84 7.33 -3.61
CA ILE A 252 -8.33 8.01 -2.41
C ILE A 252 -7.61 9.36 -2.27
N SER A 253 -8.39 10.42 -2.10
CA SER A 253 -7.90 11.79 -1.94
C SER A 253 -8.71 12.55 -0.90
N THR A 254 -8.07 13.47 -0.19
CA THR A 254 -8.75 14.40 0.73
C THR A 254 -9.58 15.43 -0.02
N ASN A 255 -9.09 15.87 -1.19
CA ASN A 255 -9.75 16.86 -2.05
C ASN A 255 -10.33 16.19 -3.30
N LYS A 256 -11.24 16.87 -4.01
CA LYS A 256 -11.71 16.43 -5.32
C LYS A 256 -10.52 16.22 -6.26
N PHE A 257 -10.61 15.20 -7.11
CA PHE A 257 -9.57 14.97 -8.12
C PHE A 257 -9.55 16.15 -9.09
N ASP A 258 -8.35 16.68 -9.35
CA ASP A 258 -8.17 17.73 -10.36
C ASP A 258 -8.25 17.14 -11.78
N ILE A 259 -8.30 18.00 -12.79
CA ILE A 259 -8.45 17.57 -14.19
C ILE A 259 -7.29 16.69 -14.69
N THR A 260 -6.08 16.90 -14.16
CA THR A 260 -4.89 16.11 -14.50
C THR A 260 -5.01 14.71 -13.91
N GLN A 261 -5.42 14.62 -12.64
CA GLN A 261 -5.69 13.36 -11.96
C GLN A 261 -6.83 12.60 -12.63
N GLN A 262 -7.96 13.26 -12.92
CA GLN A 262 -9.10 12.67 -13.61
C GLN A 262 -8.73 12.13 -14.99
N SER A 263 -7.96 12.91 -15.77
CA SER A 263 -7.47 12.47 -17.08
C SER A 263 -6.56 11.24 -16.96
N TYR A 264 -5.67 11.20 -15.97
CA TYR A 264 -4.80 10.05 -15.74
C TYR A 264 -5.57 8.82 -15.28
N ILE A 265 -6.55 8.98 -14.38
CA ILE A 265 -7.44 7.90 -13.93
C ILE A 265 -8.26 7.33 -15.09
N TYR A 266 -8.84 8.18 -15.92
CA TYR A 266 -9.57 7.76 -17.11
C TYR A 266 -8.66 6.95 -18.04
N ASN A 267 -7.46 7.45 -18.31
CA ASN A 267 -6.50 6.74 -19.15
C ASN A 267 -6.13 5.37 -18.57
N ARG A 268 -5.83 5.29 -17.27
CA ARG A 268 -5.44 4.04 -16.58
C ARG A 268 -6.51 2.94 -16.64
N PHE A 269 -7.79 3.29 -16.53
CA PHE A 269 -8.86 2.29 -16.34
C PHE A 269 -9.86 2.18 -17.49
N ASN A 270 -9.94 3.18 -18.37
CA ASN A 270 -10.94 3.24 -19.44
C ASN A 270 -10.33 3.33 -20.85
N ASN A 271 -9.09 3.82 -21.00
CA ASN A 271 -8.43 3.89 -22.30
C ASN A 271 -7.72 2.57 -22.63
N LYS A 272 -8.27 1.81 -23.59
CA LYS A 272 -7.72 0.50 -24.01
C LYS A 272 -6.32 0.57 -24.65
N ASN A 273 -5.94 1.75 -25.15
CA ASN A 273 -4.64 1.96 -25.80
C ASN A 273 -3.62 2.57 -24.83
N TRP A 274 -3.99 2.75 -23.57
CA TRP A 274 -3.08 3.32 -22.60
C TRP A 274 -2.12 2.26 -22.08
N GLU A 275 -0.83 2.56 -22.21
CA GLU A 275 0.23 1.79 -21.58
C GLU A 275 0.64 2.49 -20.29
N MET A 276 0.77 1.71 -19.22
CA MET A 276 1.24 2.21 -17.95
C MET A 276 2.62 2.83 -18.16
N PRO A 277 2.88 4.08 -17.74
CA PRO A 277 4.20 4.70 -17.88
C PRO A 277 5.09 4.40 -16.66
N TYR A 278 6.33 4.86 -16.74
CA TYR A 278 7.26 4.95 -15.60
C TYR A 278 6.56 5.53 -14.35
N PRO A 279 6.79 4.98 -13.14
CA PRO A 279 7.85 4.03 -12.79
C PRO A 279 7.48 2.56 -12.87
N HIS A 280 6.29 2.22 -13.36
CA HIS A 280 5.80 0.85 -13.39
C HIS A 280 5.80 0.23 -14.78
N SER A 281 6.34 0.95 -15.76
CA SER A 281 6.89 0.40 -16.99
C SER A 281 8.22 1.07 -17.29
N ASN A 282 9.11 0.31 -17.91
CA ASN A 282 10.24 0.89 -18.62
C ASN A 282 9.72 1.22 -20.03
N ASN A 283 9.84 2.48 -20.44
CA ASN A 283 10.10 2.73 -21.85
C ASN A 283 11.53 2.24 -22.14
#